data_AF-A0A840L879-F1
#
_entry.id   AF-A0A840L879-F1
#
_cell.length_a   1.000
_cell.length_b   1.000
_cell.length_c   1.000
_cell.angle_alpha   90.00
_cell.angle_beta   90.00
_cell.angle_gamma   90.00
#
_symmetry.space_group_name_H-M   'P 1'
#
loop_
_entity.id
_entity.type
_entity.pdbx_description
1 polymer ?
#
loop_
_entity_poly.entity_id
_entity_poly.type
_entity_poly.pdbx_seq_one_letter_code
_entity_poly.pdbx_strand_id
1 'polypeptide(L)'
;MAGMFGTHDLPPHDLQGLPPQAAALIEQMRQHIAHQADELQRKDREIALRETKIEKISFELARLKRWKFGAKTEAMSAEQRRLFEETLAEDEAGLQAQLDALRAQAPEGQGMPAKTPRRPRRQALPEHLRRVEHRHEPENTCCPSQGCGHPMTRIGEDVSERLDIVPAEFFVHRHIYGKWACRCCQVLKQQAAAPEIIDGGMAASGLLAHTLISRFADHLPYYRQEAINARSGVHTPRSSLAAWAGQAGAALMPLYDVHKRFVLSSRVLHADETPVALLDPGAGKTRKAYVWAYARSHHDPTPGVVYDFCPGRGAQYPLAFLFRESVFVEDCELVHRRFPVMPWASPVLGDVSQGQPDQLGGRIVAGEVSARLDDLA
;
A
#
# COMPACT_ATOMS: atom_id res chain seq x y z
N MET A 1 -48.85 -24.87 -49.94
CA MET A 1 -50.31 -24.71 -49.85
C MET A 1 -50.61 -23.26 -49.51
N ALA A 2 -51.39 -22.60 -50.37
CA ALA A 2 -51.99 -21.25 -50.26
C ALA A 2 -51.00 -20.08 -50.01
N GLY A 3 -50.88 -19.05 -50.84
CA GLY A 3 -51.71 -18.52 -51.91
C GLY A 3 -51.49 -17.00 -51.88
N MET A 4 -50.54 -16.51 -52.69
CA MET A 4 -50.33 -15.08 -52.90
C MET A 4 -51.55 -14.54 -53.67
N PHE A 5 -52.45 -13.82 -53.00
CA PHE A 5 -53.43 -13.00 -53.70
C PHE A 5 -52.82 -11.62 -53.94
N GLY A 6 -52.34 -11.44 -55.16
CA GLY A 6 -51.95 -10.13 -55.68
C GLY A 6 -53.17 -9.21 -55.78
N THR A 7 -53.02 -8.00 -55.25
CA THR A 7 -53.93 -6.88 -55.52
C THR A 7 -53.62 -6.31 -56.89
N HIS A 8 -53.99 -7.04 -57.94
CA HIS A 8 -54.10 -6.51 -59.29
C HIS A 8 -55.48 -6.89 -59.83
N ASP A 9 -56.14 -5.89 -60.44
CA ASP A 9 -57.44 -5.96 -61.11
C ASP A 9 -58.70 -5.99 -60.23
N LEU A 10 -58.94 -4.89 -59.51
CA LEU A 10 -60.31 -4.43 -59.29
C LEU A 10 -60.67 -3.48 -60.45
N PRO A 11 -61.76 -3.72 -61.20
CA PRO A 11 -62.21 -2.78 -62.23
C PRO A 11 -62.50 -1.43 -61.58
N PRO A 12 -62.23 -0.29 -62.25
CA PRO A 12 -62.62 1.00 -61.72
C PRO A 12 -64.14 0.99 -61.59
N HIS A 13 -64.66 0.90 -60.35
CA HIS A 13 -66.07 1.06 -60.11
C HIS A 13 -66.43 2.48 -60.51
N ASP A 14 -67.05 2.58 -61.69
CA ASP A 14 -67.52 3.82 -62.26
C ASP A 14 -68.61 4.36 -61.34
N LEU A 15 -68.27 5.40 -60.57
CA LEU A 15 -69.16 6.07 -59.62
C LEU A 15 -70.29 6.86 -60.33
N GLN A 16 -70.43 6.72 -61.64
CA GLN A 16 -71.33 7.50 -62.51
C GLN A 16 -72.81 7.09 -62.41
N GLY A 17 -73.17 6.10 -61.58
CA GLY A 17 -74.57 5.64 -61.39
C GLY A 17 -75.16 5.82 -59.99
N LEU A 18 -74.45 6.50 -59.07
CA LEU A 18 -74.92 6.66 -57.68
C LEU A 18 -76.02 7.73 -57.58
N PRO A 19 -77.07 7.52 -56.76
CA PRO A 19 -78.06 8.58 -56.50
C PRO A 19 -77.33 9.79 -55.89
N PRO A 20 -77.72 11.03 -56.25
CA PRO A 20 -76.98 12.25 -55.89
C PRO A 20 -76.77 12.40 -54.38
N GLN A 21 -77.67 11.82 -53.57
CA GLN A 21 -77.57 11.78 -52.10
C GLN A 21 -76.43 10.88 -51.60
N ALA A 22 -76.18 9.73 -52.25
CA ALA A 22 -75.08 8.82 -51.88
C ALA A 22 -73.72 9.37 -52.31
N ALA A 23 -73.64 10.02 -53.49
CA ALA A 23 -72.43 10.70 -53.93
C ALA A 23 -72.05 11.87 -53.00
N ALA A 24 -73.04 12.66 -52.56
CA ALA A 24 -72.82 13.75 -51.60
C ALA A 24 -72.34 13.25 -50.24
N LEU A 25 -72.89 12.15 -49.73
CA LEU A 25 -72.47 11.55 -48.46
C LEU A 25 -71.04 10.98 -48.54
N ILE A 26 -70.67 10.32 -49.63
CA ILE A 26 -69.31 9.81 -49.85
C ILE A 26 -68.30 10.97 -49.89
N GLU A 27 -68.65 12.07 -50.54
CA GLU A 27 -67.79 13.25 -50.60
C GLU A 27 -67.67 13.92 -49.22
N GLN A 28 -68.76 14.03 -48.46
CA GLN A 28 -68.72 14.51 -47.08
C GLN A 28 -67.86 13.61 -46.17
N MET A 29 -67.95 12.28 -46.32
CA MET A 29 -67.12 11.32 -45.58
C MET A 29 -65.65 11.44 -45.98
N ARG A 30 -65.34 11.63 -47.27
CA ARG A 30 -63.96 11.85 -47.76
C ARG A 30 -63.36 13.12 -47.21
N GLN A 31 -64.13 14.21 -47.17
CA GLN A 31 -63.72 15.47 -46.55
C GLN A 31 -63.49 15.31 -45.05
N HIS A 32 -64.35 14.56 -44.36
CA HIS A 32 -64.17 14.28 -42.94
C HIS A 32 -62.93 13.42 -42.66
N ILE A 33 -62.67 12.38 -43.46
CA ILE A 33 -61.46 11.54 -43.36
C ILE A 33 -60.21 12.37 -43.65
N ALA A 34 -60.24 13.24 -44.67
CA ALA A 34 -59.11 14.11 -45.00
C ALA A 34 -58.82 15.10 -43.85
N HIS A 35 -59.86 15.67 -43.24
CA HIS A 35 -59.72 16.54 -42.07
C HIS A 35 -59.14 15.80 -40.85
N GLN A 36 -59.64 14.59 -40.57
CA GLN A 36 -59.12 13.76 -39.48
C GLN A 36 -57.66 13.32 -39.73
N ALA A 37 -57.28 13.04 -40.97
CA ALA A 37 -55.91 12.69 -41.33
C ALA A 37 -54.95 13.86 -41.11
N ASP A 38 -55.35 15.08 -41.45
CA ASP A 38 -54.55 16.29 -41.19
C ASP A 38 -54.43 16.57 -39.67
N GLU A 39 -55.51 16.38 -38.91
CA GLU A 39 -55.47 16.49 -37.45
C GLU A 39 -54.55 15.45 -36.80
N LEU A 40 -54.57 14.20 -37.27
CA LEU A 40 -53.67 13.15 -36.81
C LEU A 40 -52.22 13.50 -37.12
N GLN A 41 -51.93 13.94 -38.35
CA GLN A 41 -50.59 14.34 -38.73
C GLN A 41 -50.07 15.51 -37.89
N ARG A 42 -50.94 16.47 -37.54
CA ARG A 42 -50.59 17.57 -36.64
C ARG A 42 -50.25 17.06 -35.23
N LYS A 43 -51.06 16.15 -34.69
CA LYS A 43 -50.84 15.54 -33.36
C LYS A 43 -49.57 14.69 -33.34
N ASP A 44 -49.27 13.94 -34.39
CA ASP A 44 -48.06 13.12 -34.49
C ASP A 44 -46.79 13.98 -34.47
N ARG A 45 -46.81 15.12 -35.20
CA ARG A 45 -45.71 16.09 -35.15
C ARG A 45 -45.53 16.69 -33.75
N GLU A 46 -46.62 16.96 -33.04
CA GLU A 46 -46.57 17.48 -31.68
C GLU A 46 -46.05 16.44 -30.68
N ILE A 47 -46.46 15.18 -30.83
CA ILE A 47 -45.96 14.05 -30.01
C ILE A 47 -44.46 13.88 -30.23
N ALA A 48 -43.98 13.83 -31.47
CA ALA A 48 -42.56 13.70 -31.78
C ALA A 48 -41.71 14.83 -31.16
N LEU A 49 -42.23 16.06 -31.18
CA LEU A 49 -41.56 17.22 -30.59
C LEU A 49 -41.53 17.14 -29.06
N ARG A 50 -42.61 16.65 -28.44
CA ARG A 50 -42.68 16.42 -26.99
C ARG A 50 -41.75 15.29 -26.55
N GLU A 51 -41.68 14.18 -27.30
CA GLU A 51 -40.78 13.06 -27.03
C GLU A 51 -39.31 13.49 -27.07
N THR A 52 -38.91 14.22 -28.12
CA THR A 52 -37.56 14.79 -28.24
C THR A 52 -37.21 15.68 -27.03
N LYS A 53 -38.19 16.46 -26.55
CA LYS A 53 -38.01 17.34 -25.38
C LYS A 53 -37.90 16.53 -24.08
N ILE A 54 -38.67 15.46 -23.93
CA ILE A 54 -38.59 14.55 -22.78
C ILE A 54 -37.23 13.86 -22.74
N GLU A 55 -36.71 13.40 -23.89
CA GLU A 55 -35.38 12.80 -23.97
C GLU A 55 -34.29 13.77 -23.54
N LYS A 56 -34.32 15.01 -24.07
CA LYS A 56 -33.38 16.06 -23.70
C LYS A 56 -33.41 16.36 -22.20
N ILE A 57 -34.60 16.59 -21.64
CA ILE A 57 -34.76 16.88 -20.20
C ILE A 57 -34.30 15.69 -19.36
N SER A 58 -34.65 14.47 -19.76
CA SER A 58 -34.23 13.25 -19.06
C SER A 58 -32.71 13.08 -19.05
N PHE A 59 -32.04 13.38 -20.17
CA PHE A 59 -30.59 13.37 -20.28
C PHE A 59 -29.93 14.43 -19.39
N GLU A 60 -30.43 15.67 -19.42
CA GLU A 60 -29.94 16.76 -18.57
C GLU A 60 -30.14 16.43 -17.09
N LEU A 61 -31.29 15.85 -16.72
CA LEU A 61 -31.62 15.45 -15.36
C LEU A 61 -30.75 14.28 -14.89
N ALA A 62 -30.43 13.32 -15.75
CA ALA A 62 -29.47 12.26 -15.46
C ALA A 62 -28.05 12.81 -15.25
N ARG A 63 -27.61 13.77 -16.09
CA ARG A 63 -26.32 14.45 -15.95
C ARG A 63 -26.24 15.26 -14.65
N LEU A 64 -27.28 16.03 -14.33
CA LEU A 64 -27.37 16.78 -13.07
C LEU A 64 -27.44 15.85 -11.86
N LYS A 65 -28.15 14.71 -11.94
CA LYS A 65 -28.14 13.70 -10.89
C LYS A 65 -26.76 13.09 -10.69
N ARG A 66 -26.00 12.78 -11.75
CA ARG A 66 -24.59 12.36 -11.62
C ARG A 66 -23.70 13.45 -11.05
N TRP A 67 -23.96 14.72 -11.34
CA TRP A 67 -23.13 15.81 -10.83
C TRP A 67 -23.44 16.17 -9.37
N LYS A 68 -24.73 16.14 -8.99
CA LYS A 68 -25.23 16.53 -7.66
C LYS A 68 -25.27 15.35 -6.68
N PHE A 69 -25.57 14.14 -7.16
CA PHE A 69 -25.71 12.89 -6.41
C PHE A 69 -24.78 11.76 -6.93
N GLY A 70 -23.89 12.02 -7.89
CA GLY A 70 -22.76 11.12 -8.11
C GLY A 70 -22.03 10.94 -6.79
N ALA A 71 -21.58 9.72 -6.52
CA ALA A 71 -21.13 9.31 -5.20
C ALA A 71 -20.17 10.34 -4.59
N LYS A 72 -20.67 11.10 -3.61
CA LYS A 72 -19.88 12.01 -2.77
C LYS A 72 -19.12 11.26 -1.67
N THR A 73 -19.21 9.93 -1.69
CA THR A 73 -18.65 9.04 -0.67
C THR A 73 -17.82 7.97 -1.35
N GLU A 74 -16.51 8.01 -1.12
CA GLU A 74 -15.52 6.99 -1.45
C GLU A 74 -15.69 5.72 -0.60
N ALA A 75 -16.90 5.13 -0.57
CA ALA A 75 -17.04 3.78 -0.06
C ALA A 75 -16.37 2.85 -1.08
N MET A 76 -15.13 2.43 -0.79
CA MET A 76 -14.33 1.61 -1.67
C MET A 76 -15.06 0.31 -2.05
N SER A 77 -15.28 0.11 -3.35
CA SER A 77 -15.80 -1.16 -3.86
C SER A 77 -14.82 -2.29 -3.59
N ALA A 78 -15.30 -3.54 -3.58
CA ALA A 78 -14.44 -4.71 -3.39
C ALA A 78 -13.30 -4.77 -4.43
N GLU A 79 -13.56 -4.34 -5.67
CA GLU A 79 -12.56 -4.26 -6.73
C GLU A 79 -11.51 -3.19 -6.47
N GLN A 80 -11.91 -2.03 -5.95
CA GLN A 80 -10.96 -0.99 -5.59
C GLN A 80 -10.10 -1.43 -4.39
N ARG A 81 -10.63 -2.19 -3.42
CA ARG A 81 -9.83 -2.71 -2.29
C ARG A 81 -8.68 -3.61 -2.73
N ARG A 82 -8.87 -4.37 -3.81
CA ARG A 82 -7.80 -5.19 -4.40
C ARG A 82 -6.60 -4.37 -4.89
N LEU A 83 -6.81 -3.10 -5.23
CA LEU A 83 -5.71 -2.19 -5.61
C LEU A 83 -4.74 -1.93 -4.46
N PHE A 84 -5.14 -2.17 -3.22
CA PHE A 84 -4.36 -1.89 -2.02
C PHE A 84 -3.85 -3.13 -1.28
N GLU A 85 -4.15 -4.33 -1.77
CA GLU A 85 -3.62 -5.58 -1.18
C GLU A 85 -2.09 -5.58 -1.14
N GLU A 86 -1.46 -4.99 -2.16
CA GLU A 86 -0.01 -4.83 -2.23
C GLU A 86 0.52 -3.96 -1.08
N THR A 87 -0.12 -2.80 -0.83
CA THR A 87 0.27 -1.90 0.26
C THR A 87 0.08 -2.53 1.63
N LEU A 88 -1.01 -3.28 1.82
CA LEU A 88 -1.22 -4.02 3.07
C LEU A 88 -0.15 -5.08 3.30
N ALA A 89 0.26 -5.80 2.24
CA ALA A 89 1.33 -6.79 2.33
C ALA A 89 2.70 -6.16 2.61
N GLU A 90 2.98 -4.97 2.05
CA GLU A 90 4.18 -4.19 2.40
C GLU A 90 4.19 -3.82 3.88
N ASP A 91 3.12 -3.20 4.38
CA ASP A 91 3.00 -2.75 5.77
C ASP A 91 3.08 -3.92 6.75
N GLU A 92 2.36 -5.02 6.47
CA GLU A 92 2.39 -6.25 7.27
C GLU A 92 3.81 -6.83 7.34
N ALA A 93 4.48 -6.96 6.20
CA ALA A 93 5.84 -7.52 6.15
C ALA A 93 6.85 -6.62 6.88
N GLY A 94 6.72 -5.29 6.75
CA GLY A 94 7.55 -4.32 7.46
C GLY A 94 7.36 -4.39 8.97
N LEU A 95 6.11 -4.39 9.44
CA LEU A 95 5.78 -4.52 10.87
C LEU A 95 6.26 -5.86 11.45
N GLN A 96 6.07 -6.96 10.71
CA GLN A 96 6.52 -8.28 11.13
C GLN A 96 8.05 -8.33 11.27
N ALA A 97 8.79 -7.76 10.31
CA ALA A 97 10.24 -7.68 10.37
C ALA A 97 10.74 -6.89 11.58
N GLN A 98 10.12 -5.74 11.87
CA GLN A 98 10.44 -4.93 13.06
C GLN A 98 10.13 -5.70 14.35
N LEU A 99 9.00 -6.40 14.41
CA LEU A 99 8.62 -7.21 15.56
C LEU A 99 9.61 -8.36 15.80
N ASP A 100 10.04 -9.03 14.74
CA ASP A 100 11.01 -10.12 14.85
C ASP A 100 12.39 -9.61 15.29
N ALA A 101 12.81 -8.44 14.82
CA ALA A 101 14.03 -7.78 15.30
C ALA A 101 13.94 -7.42 16.80
N LEU A 102 12.80 -6.91 17.27
CA LEU A 102 12.57 -6.63 18.70
C LEU A 102 12.59 -7.90 19.54
N ARG A 103 11.98 -8.98 19.04
CA ARG A 103 12.01 -10.30 19.72
C ARG A 103 13.42 -10.86 19.82
N ALA A 104 14.24 -10.69 18.78
CA ALA A 104 15.64 -11.13 18.80
C ALA A 104 16.50 -10.35 19.82
N GLN A 105 16.09 -9.15 20.20
CA GLN A 105 16.76 -8.31 21.20
C GLN A 105 16.25 -8.54 22.64
N ALA A 106 15.18 -9.31 22.83
CA ALA A 106 14.65 -9.61 24.15
C ALA A 106 15.55 -10.61 24.89
N PRO A 107 15.81 -10.44 26.21
CA PRO A 107 16.66 -11.35 26.97
C PRO A 107 16.11 -12.79 26.96
N GLU A 108 17.02 -13.76 26.79
CA GLU A 108 16.72 -15.19 26.76
C GLU A 108 16.05 -15.63 28.07
N GLY A 109 14.74 -15.86 28.03
CA GLY A 109 13.98 -16.30 29.22
C GLY A 109 12.46 -16.19 29.12
N GLN A 110 11.92 -15.46 28.13
CA GLN A 110 10.47 -15.33 27.93
C GLN A 110 10.09 -15.58 26.46
N GLY A 111 10.23 -16.82 26.01
CA GLY A 111 9.78 -17.23 24.67
C GLY A 111 8.99 -18.53 24.75
N MET A 112 7.67 -18.46 24.52
CA MET A 112 6.92 -19.64 24.10
C MET A 112 7.65 -20.30 22.91
N PRO A 113 7.67 -21.64 22.81
CA PRO A 113 8.37 -22.32 21.73
C PRO A 113 7.83 -21.83 20.38
N ALA A 114 8.68 -21.15 19.62
CA ALA A 114 8.38 -20.73 18.26
C ALA A 114 8.05 -21.98 17.46
N LYS A 115 6.76 -22.16 17.11
CA LYS A 115 6.34 -23.22 16.18
C LYS A 115 7.16 -23.03 14.91
N THR A 116 7.97 -24.02 14.57
CA THR A 116 8.71 -24.07 13.31
C THR A 116 7.71 -23.91 12.17
N PRO A 117 7.70 -22.78 11.44
CA PRO A 117 6.82 -22.63 10.31
C PRO A 117 7.21 -23.71 9.30
N ARG A 118 6.23 -24.44 8.76
CA ARG A 118 6.45 -25.31 7.60
C ARG A 118 7.05 -24.43 6.50
N ARG A 119 8.34 -24.62 6.19
CA ARG A 119 8.99 -23.92 5.08
C ARG A 119 8.25 -24.29 3.80
N PRO A 120 7.54 -23.35 3.13
CA PRO A 120 6.97 -23.64 1.84
C PRO A 120 8.10 -24.04 0.90
N ARG A 121 7.89 -25.09 0.10
CA ARG A 121 8.85 -25.48 -0.95
C ARG A 121 8.90 -24.35 -1.97
N ARG A 122 9.98 -23.56 -1.91
CA ARG A 122 10.25 -22.51 -2.88
C ARG A 122 10.49 -23.15 -4.24
N GLN A 123 9.96 -22.54 -5.30
CA GLN A 123 10.38 -22.91 -6.66
C GLN A 123 11.87 -22.58 -6.82
N ALA A 124 12.59 -23.46 -7.52
CA ALA A 124 13.97 -23.21 -7.88
C ALA A 124 14.04 -21.99 -8.82
N LEU A 125 15.14 -21.24 -8.74
CA LEU A 125 15.39 -20.13 -9.66
C LEU A 125 15.59 -20.67 -11.09
N PRO A 126 15.16 -19.92 -12.13
CA PRO A 126 15.26 -20.41 -13.50
C PRO A 126 16.69 -20.80 -13.89
N GLU A 127 16.83 -21.94 -14.57
CA GLU A 127 18.14 -22.52 -14.91
C GLU A 127 18.92 -21.69 -15.93
N HIS A 128 18.21 -20.96 -16.81
CA HIS A 128 18.82 -20.13 -17.87
C HIS A 128 19.54 -18.89 -17.35
N LEU A 129 19.34 -18.51 -16.09
CA LEU A 129 20.01 -17.36 -15.50
C LEU A 129 21.48 -17.67 -15.21
N ARG A 130 22.35 -16.71 -15.55
CA ARG A 130 23.79 -16.76 -15.24
C ARG A 130 23.99 -16.89 -13.73
N ARG A 131 24.83 -17.84 -13.29
CA ARG A 131 25.21 -18.01 -11.87
C ARG A 131 26.60 -17.42 -11.61
N VAL A 132 26.70 -16.53 -10.64
CA VAL A 132 27.96 -15.99 -10.13
C VAL A 132 28.30 -16.72 -8.84
N GLU A 133 29.35 -17.53 -8.86
CA GLU A 133 29.75 -18.34 -7.70
C GLU A 133 30.60 -17.53 -6.70
N HIS A 134 30.22 -17.61 -5.42
CA HIS A 134 30.97 -17.05 -4.31
C HIS A 134 31.30 -18.18 -3.35
N ARG A 135 32.59 -18.54 -3.24
CA ARG A 135 33.06 -19.62 -2.36
C ARG A 135 33.54 -19.05 -1.04
N HIS A 136 32.93 -19.52 0.05
CA HIS A 136 33.20 -19.11 1.41
C HIS A 136 33.86 -20.27 2.14
N GLU A 137 35.17 -20.18 2.30
CA GLU A 137 36.00 -21.15 3.01
C GLU A 137 36.60 -20.50 4.27
N PRO A 138 36.75 -21.24 5.38
CA PRO A 138 37.43 -20.72 6.56
C PRO A 138 38.90 -20.40 6.25
N GLU A 139 39.38 -19.24 6.70
CA GLU A 139 40.78 -18.80 6.48
C GLU A 139 41.82 -19.81 6.99
N ASN A 140 41.47 -20.53 8.07
CA ASN A 140 42.30 -21.58 8.63
C ASN A 140 41.54 -22.91 8.60
N THR A 141 42.08 -23.89 7.88
CA THR A 141 41.52 -25.24 7.75
C THR A 141 42.08 -26.22 8.78
N CYS A 142 42.82 -25.76 9.78
CA CYS A 142 43.25 -26.55 10.92
C CYS A 142 42.18 -26.60 12.02
N CYS A 143 42.20 -27.68 12.79
CA CYS A 143 41.27 -27.88 13.89
C CYS A 143 41.43 -26.80 14.97
N PRO A 144 40.36 -26.10 15.38
CA PRO A 144 40.43 -25.05 16.40
C PRO A 144 40.53 -25.59 17.83
N SER A 145 40.44 -26.91 18.03
CA SER A 145 40.56 -27.49 19.36
C SER A 145 41.99 -27.35 19.90
N GLN A 146 42.08 -26.95 21.17
CA GLN A 146 43.32 -26.84 21.90
C GLN A 146 44.07 -28.19 21.84
N GLY A 147 45.24 -28.21 21.20
CA GLY A 147 46.10 -29.39 21.13
C GLY A 147 45.89 -30.36 19.95
N CYS A 148 44.87 -30.22 19.09
CA CYS A 148 44.82 -31.02 17.85
C CYS A 148 45.59 -30.34 16.71
N GLY A 149 45.17 -29.16 16.24
CA GLY A 149 45.86 -28.44 15.15
C GLY A 149 45.99 -29.18 13.81
N HIS A 150 45.38 -30.36 13.67
CA HIS A 150 45.47 -31.18 12.45
C HIS A 150 44.67 -30.55 11.30
N PRO A 151 45.08 -30.79 10.04
CA PRO A 151 44.33 -30.35 8.87
C PRO A 151 42.95 -31.03 8.84
N MET A 152 41.90 -30.23 8.66
CA MET A 152 40.52 -30.70 8.54
C MET A 152 40.24 -31.21 7.13
N THR A 153 39.22 -32.06 6.98
CA THR A 153 38.77 -32.55 5.68
C THR A 153 37.47 -31.85 5.30
N ARG A 154 37.33 -31.44 4.02
CA ARG A 154 36.07 -30.96 3.47
C ARG A 154 35.09 -32.12 3.32
N ILE A 155 33.96 -32.06 4.02
CA ILE A 155 32.94 -33.12 4.05
C ILE A 155 31.70 -32.80 3.23
N GLY A 156 31.49 -31.54 2.87
CA GLY A 156 30.33 -31.12 2.11
C GLY A 156 30.29 -29.61 1.89
N GLU A 157 29.16 -29.14 1.37
CA GLU A 157 28.90 -27.72 1.13
C GLU A 157 27.42 -27.40 1.38
N ASP A 158 27.16 -26.19 1.86
CA ASP A 158 25.83 -25.59 1.81
C ASP A 158 25.79 -24.56 0.69
N VAL A 159 24.76 -24.65 -0.15
CA VAL A 159 24.57 -23.75 -1.29
C VAL A 159 23.35 -22.89 -1.04
N SER A 160 23.51 -21.57 -1.17
CA SER A 160 22.43 -20.60 -1.15
C SER A 160 22.39 -19.85 -2.49
N GLU A 161 21.24 -19.89 -3.15
CA GLU A 161 21.01 -19.17 -4.40
C GLU A 161 20.14 -17.94 -4.16
N ARG A 162 20.53 -16.80 -4.73
CA ARG A 162 19.81 -15.53 -4.62
C ARG A 162 19.72 -14.82 -5.94
N LEU A 163 18.55 -14.28 -6.23
CA LEU A 163 18.26 -13.55 -7.46
C LEU A 163 18.67 -12.09 -7.31
N ASP A 164 19.43 -11.59 -8.27
CA ASP A 164 19.83 -10.19 -8.36
C ASP A 164 19.62 -9.65 -9.79
N ILE A 165 19.71 -8.33 -9.93
CA ILE A 165 19.57 -7.61 -11.18
C ILE A 165 20.64 -6.53 -11.30
N VAL A 166 21.38 -6.56 -12.40
CA VAL A 166 22.02 -5.38 -12.96
C VAL A 166 21.04 -4.87 -14.02
N PRO A 167 20.74 -3.57 -14.13
CA PRO A 167 19.68 -3.09 -15.03
C PRO A 167 19.67 -3.81 -16.39
N ALA A 168 18.52 -4.44 -16.70
CA ALA A 168 18.23 -5.30 -17.86
C ALA A 168 18.76 -6.76 -17.86
N GLU A 169 19.53 -7.21 -16.87
CA GLU A 169 20.02 -8.59 -16.75
C GLU A 169 19.75 -9.17 -15.35
N PHE A 170 18.95 -10.24 -15.28
CA PHE A 170 18.80 -11.04 -14.07
C PHE A 170 19.88 -12.11 -14.00
N PHE A 171 20.42 -12.30 -12.80
CA PHE A 171 21.43 -13.32 -12.54
C PHE A 171 21.28 -13.86 -11.11
N VAL A 172 21.98 -14.94 -10.82
CA VAL A 172 21.89 -15.64 -9.53
C VAL A 172 23.24 -15.61 -8.83
N HIS A 173 23.28 -15.07 -7.62
CA HIS A 173 24.41 -15.29 -6.71
C HIS A 173 24.30 -16.69 -6.11
N ARG A 174 25.31 -17.52 -6.36
CA ARG A 174 25.42 -18.87 -5.79
C ARG A 174 26.51 -18.84 -4.71
N HIS A 175 26.11 -18.70 -3.46
CA HIS A 175 27.02 -18.73 -2.31
C HIS A 175 27.24 -20.18 -1.87
N ILE A 176 28.48 -20.63 -1.86
CA ILE A 176 28.88 -22.00 -1.52
C ILE A 176 29.72 -21.94 -0.23
N TYR A 177 29.19 -22.47 0.86
CA TYR A 177 29.85 -22.52 2.16
C TYR A 177 30.41 -23.92 2.40
N GLY A 178 31.73 -24.05 2.44
CA GLY A 178 32.39 -25.34 2.67
C GLY A 178 32.24 -25.82 4.12
N LYS A 179 31.79 -27.08 4.31
CA LYS A 179 31.78 -27.76 5.60
C LYS A 179 33.08 -28.53 5.80
N TRP A 180 33.80 -28.20 6.85
CA TRP A 180 35.05 -28.84 7.23
C TRP A 180 34.84 -29.62 8.52
N ALA A 181 35.32 -30.86 8.56
CA ALA A 181 35.29 -31.67 9.77
C ALA A 181 36.68 -32.15 10.15
N CYS A 182 36.95 -32.13 11.44
CA CYS A 182 38.16 -32.70 11.97
C CYS A 182 37.93 -34.15 12.38
N ARG A 183 38.71 -35.09 11.83
CA ARG A 183 38.58 -36.52 12.16
C ARG A 183 39.04 -36.85 13.59
N CYS A 184 40.00 -36.10 14.15
CA CYS A 184 40.51 -36.31 15.52
C CYS A 184 39.45 -35.96 16.58
N CYS A 185 38.87 -34.76 16.49
CA CYS A 185 38.03 -34.17 17.53
C CYS A 185 36.54 -34.16 17.19
N GLN A 186 36.15 -34.63 16.00
CA GLN A 186 34.76 -34.61 15.52
C GLN A 186 34.14 -33.19 15.52
N VAL A 187 34.97 -32.16 15.35
CA VAL A 187 34.57 -30.75 15.31
C VAL A 187 34.25 -30.35 13.88
N LEU A 188 33.12 -29.66 13.68
CA LEU A 188 32.71 -29.06 12.41
C LEU A 188 33.02 -27.56 12.39
N LYS A 189 33.59 -27.10 11.28
CA LYS A 189 33.91 -25.69 11.01
C LYS A 189 33.32 -25.29 9.66
N GLN A 190 32.67 -24.15 9.63
CA GLN A 190 32.10 -23.54 8.44
C GLN A 190 32.27 -22.03 8.55
N GLN A 191 32.50 -21.35 7.43
CA GLN A 191 32.50 -19.90 7.42
C GLN A 191 31.10 -19.40 7.75
N ALA A 192 30.99 -18.45 8.68
CA ALA A 192 29.71 -17.84 9.00
C ALA A 192 29.14 -17.13 7.77
N ALA A 193 27.84 -17.28 7.53
CA ALA A 193 27.16 -16.54 6.47
C ALA A 193 27.18 -15.05 6.81
N ALA A 194 27.48 -14.21 5.82
CA ALA A 194 27.36 -12.77 5.98
C ALA A 194 25.88 -12.41 6.22
N PRO A 195 25.60 -11.42 7.09
CA PRO A 195 24.24 -10.95 7.32
C PRO A 195 23.70 -10.30 6.04
N GLU A 196 22.40 -10.46 5.81
CA GLU A 196 21.73 -9.90 4.64
C GLU A 196 20.54 -9.04 5.05
N ILE A 197 20.05 -8.24 4.11
CA ILE A 197 18.89 -7.37 4.33
C ILE A 197 17.66 -8.21 4.71
N ILE A 198 17.48 -9.35 4.05
CA ILE A 198 16.41 -10.31 4.33
C ILE A 198 17.05 -11.67 4.55
N ASP A 199 17.11 -12.12 5.80
CA ASP A 199 17.74 -13.38 6.14
C ASP A 199 17.03 -14.58 5.51
N GLY A 200 17.81 -15.37 4.75
CA GLY A 200 17.27 -16.48 3.96
C GLY A 200 16.28 -16.02 2.88
N GLY A 201 16.29 -14.75 2.49
CA GLY A 201 15.52 -14.19 1.39
C GLY A 201 16.02 -14.70 0.02
N MET A 202 15.14 -14.68 -0.97
CA MET A 202 15.51 -15.01 -2.35
C MET A 202 16.14 -13.81 -3.07
N ALA A 203 15.73 -12.59 -2.75
CA ALA A 203 16.22 -11.37 -3.36
C ALA A 203 17.55 -10.94 -2.74
N ALA A 204 18.55 -10.70 -3.58
CA ALA A 204 19.79 -10.04 -3.18
C ALA A 204 19.60 -8.51 -3.11
N SER A 205 20.61 -7.82 -2.58
CA SER A 205 20.55 -6.38 -2.31
C SER A 205 20.26 -5.52 -3.56
N GLY A 206 20.79 -5.89 -4.74
CA GLY A 206 20.55 -5.12 -5.96
C GLY A 206 19.10 -5.22 -6.44
N LEU A 207 18.49 -6.40 -6.36
CA LEU A 207 17.07 -6.61 -6.67
C LEU A 207 16.16 -5.87 -5.69
N LEU A 208 16.50 -5.85 -4.40
CA LEU A 208 15.76 -5.06 -3.41
C LEU A 208 15.84 -3.57 -3.74
N ALA A 209 17.04 -3.05 -4.01
CA ALA A 209 17.24 -1.66 -4.39
C ALA A 209 16.47 -1.32 -5.68
N HIS A 210 16.56 -2.16 -6.71
CA HIS A 210 15.85 -1.97 -7.97
C HIS A 210 14.33 -1.95 -7.78
N THR A 211 13.80 -2.86 -6.95
CA THR A 211 12.36 -2.94 -6.65
C THR A 211 11.87 -1.66 -5.96
N LEU A 212 12.62 -1.19 -4.95
CA LEU A 212 12.29 0.04 -4.21
C LEU A 212 12.39 1.30 -5.09
N ILE A 213 13.47 1.45 -5.85
CA ILE A 213 13.66 2.59 -6.77
C ILE A 213 12.54 2.60 -7.82
N SER A 214 12.30 1.46 -8.47
CA SER A 214 11.25 1.35 -9.47
C SER A 214 9.89 1.72 -8.87
N ARG A 215 9.59 1.27 -7.65
CA ARG A 215 8.30 1.54 -7.00
C ARG A 215 8.14 3.01 -6.61
N PHE A 216 9.12 3.56 -5.90
CA PHE A 216 8.97 4.82 -5.18
C PHE A 216 9.55 6.02 -5.92
N ALA A 217 10.63 5.85 -6.69
CA ALA A 217 11.21 6.92 -7.50
C ALA A 217 10.60 6.96 -8.91
N ASP A 218 10.43 5.80 -9.55
CA ASP A 218 9.95 5.74 -10.94
C ASP A 218 8.42 5.51 -11.05
N HIS A 219 7.72 5.44 -9.91
CA HIS A 219 6.28 5.22 -9.83
C HIS A 219 5.79 3.98 -10.60
N LEU A 220 6.59 2.90 -10.59
CA LEU A 220 6.29 1.65 -11.26
C LEU A 220 5.57 0.69 -10.29
N PRO A 221 4.25 0.48 -10.43
CA PRO A 221 3.50 -0.39 -9.51
C PRO A 221 3.91 -1.86 -9.65
N TYR A 222 3.73 -2.66 -8.60
CA TYR A 222 4.27 -4.03 -8.57
C TYR A 222 3.69 -4.95 -9.63
N TYR A 223 2.40 -4.82 -9.99
CA TYR A 223 1.83 -5.58 -11.10
C TYR A 223 2.58 -5.35 -12.43
N ARG A 224 3.13 -4.15 -12.62
CA ARG A 224 3.89 -3.81 -13.83
C ARG A 224 5.32 -4.33 -13.72
N GLN A 225 5.92 -4.26 -12.54
CA GLN A 225 7.23 -4.86 -12.27
C GLN A 225 7.19 -6.38 -12.48
N GLU A 226 6.17 -7.08 -11.96
CA GLU A 226 5.93 -8.51 -12.18
C GLU A 226 5.89 -8.84 -13.67
N ALA A 227 5.12 -8.09 -14.46
CA ALA A 227 5.03 -8.28 -15.90
C ALA A 227 6.35 -7.99 -16.64
N ILE A 228 7.15 -7.03 -16.18
CA ILE A 228 8.47 -6.72 -16.74
C ILE A 228 9.45 -7.86 -16.43
N ASN A 229 9.51 -8.31 -15.19
CA ASN A 229 10.38 -9.41 -14.75
C ASN A 229 10.05 -10.71 -15.48
N ALA A 230 8.75 -10.98 -15.70
CA ALA A 230 8.28 -12.15 -16.42
C ALA A 230 8.78 -12.21 -17.88
N ARG A 231 9.07 -11.07 -18.53
CA ARG A 231 9.66 -11.04 -19.88
C ARG A 231 11.08 -11.60 -19.91
N SER A 232 11.79 -11.53 -18.80
CA SER A 232 13.12 -12.15 -18.62
C SER A 232 13.03 -13.60 -18.11
N GLY A 233 11.83 -14.18 -18.06
CA GLY A 233 11.58 -15.52 -17.53
C GLY A 233 11.67 -15.60 -16.01
N VAL A 234 11.60 -14.46 -15.31
CA VAL A 234 11.70 -14.39 -13.84
C VAL A 234 10.32 -14.13 -13.24
N HIS A 235 9.81 -15.13 -12.52
CA HIS A 235 8.50 -15.05 -11.88
C HIS A 235 8.61 -14.46 -10.46
N THR A 236 8.32 -13.17 -10.33
CA THR A 236 8.26 -12.47 -9.04
C THR A 236 6.82 -12.04 -8.72
N PRO A 237 6.06 -12.83 -7.93
CA PRO A 237 4.69 -12.48 -7.57
C PRO A 237 4.61 -11.10 -6.90
N ARG A 238 3.54 -10.35 -7.16
CA ARG A 238 3.30 -9.04 -6.51
C ARG A 238 3.42 -9.07 -4.99
N SER A 239 2.86 -10.09 -4.35
CA SER A 239 2.96 -10.28 -2.90
C SER A 239 4.39 -10.47 -2.42
N SER A 240 5.27 -11.08 -3.23
CA SER A 240 6.69 -11.23 -2.91
C SER A 240 7.42 -9.89 -3.04
N LEU A 241 7.15 -9.13 -4.11
CA LEU A 241 7.72 -7.79 -4.29
C LEU A 241 7.31 -6.84 -3.15
N ALA A 242 6.02 -6.85 -2.79
CA ALA A 242 5.49 -6.09 -1.66
C ALA A 242 6.15 -6.51 -0.33
N ALA A 243 6.23 -7.81 -0.05
CA ALA A 243 6.86 -8.31 1.18
C ALA A 243 8.35 -7.93 1.27
N TRP A 244 9.08 -8.03 0.16
CA TRP A 244 10.47 -7.60 0.09
C TRP A 244 10.64 -6.11 0.29
N ALA A 245 9.77 -5.29 -0.30
CA ALA A 245 9.80 -3.84 -0.11
C ALA A 245 9.56 -3.46 1.35
N GLY A 246 8.59 -4.08 2.02
CA GLY A 246 8.32 -3.87 3.45
C GLY A 246 9.51 -4.24 4.34
N GLN A 247 10.10 -5.42 4.12
CA GLN A 247 11.27 -5.88 4.88
C GLN A 247 12.50 -5.01 4.63
N ALA A 248 12.75 -4.62 3.37
CA ALA A 248 13.83 -3.70 3.05
C ALA A 248 13.60 -2.32 3.67
N GLY A 249 12.36 -1.83 3.69
CA GLY A 249 11.98 -0.59 4.39
C GLY A 249 12.31 -0.65 5.89
N ALA A 250 11.98 -1.76 6.55
CA ALA A 250 12.35 -1.98 7.95
C ALA A 250 13.87 -1.98 8.16
N ALA A 251 14.62 -2.62 7.26
CA ALA A 251 16.08 -2.66 7.32
C ALA A 251 16.75 -1.28 7.11
N LEU A 252 16.05 -0.33 6.48
CA LEU A 252 16.54 1.04 6.28
C LEU A 252 16.32 1.97 7.49
N MET A 253 15.59 1.53 8.53
CA MET A 253 15.29 2.36 9.70
C MET A 253 16.52 2.97 10.39
N PRO A 254 17.66 2.25 10.57
CA PRO A 254 18.86 2.86 11.15
C PRO A 254 19.40 4.02 10.31
N LEU A 255 19.32 3.93 8.97
CA LEU A 255 19.72 5.03 8.08
C LEU A 255 18.74 6.19 8.17
N TYR A 256 17.44 5.91 8.26
CA TYR A 256 16.42 6.92 8.50
C TYR A 256 16.68 7.69 9.80
N ASP A 257 17.01 7.01 10.90
CA ASP A 257 17.27 7.64 12.20
C ASP A 257 18.50 8.56 12.15
N VAL A 258 19.58 8.12 11.49
CA VAL A 258 20.78 8.95 11.31
C VAL A 258 20.48 10.15 10.41
N HIS A 259 19.77 9.95 9.31
CA HIS A 259 19.36 11.02 8.40
C HIS A 259 18.44 12.03 9.07
N LYS A 260 17.50 11.56 9.90
CA LYS A 260 16.65 12.41 10.74
C LYS A 260 17.50 13.30 11.64
N ARG A 261 18.46 12.74 12.39
CA ARG A 261 19.37 13.55 13.24
C ARG A 261 20.17 14.55 12.42
N PHE A 262 20.63 14.16 11.24
CA PHE A 262 21.32 15.06 10.32
C PHE A 262 20.43 16.23 9.89
N VAL A 263 19.18 16.00 9.51
CA VAL A 263 18.25 17.08 9.15
C VAL A 263 17.97 17.99 10.35
N LEU A 264 17.68 17.39 11.51
CA LEU A 264 17.38 18.11 12.77
C LEU A 264 18.57 18.90 13.34
N SER A 265 19.80 18.65 12.86
CA SER A 265 20.99 19.44 13.25
C SER A 265 21.04 20.84 12.61
N SER A 266 20.17 21.13 11.64
CA SER A 266 20.10 22.45 11.01
C SER A 266 19.52 23.50 11.96
N ARG A 267 19.99 24.75 11.82
CA ARG A 267 19.49 25.88 12.64
C ARG A 267 18.05 26.28 12.29
N VAL A 268 17.68 26.06 11.03
CA VAL A 268 16.37 26.42 10.48
C VAL A 268 15.86 25.25 9.67
N LEU A 269 14.65 24.83 9.98
CA LEU A 269 13.93 23.77 9.26
C LEU A 269 12.71 24.37 8.56
N HIS A 270 12.49 23.92 7.34
CA HIS A 270 11.22 24.12 6.64
C HIS A 270 10.35 22.90 6.89
N ALA A 271 9.11 23.11 7.32
CA ALA A 271 8.14 22.04 7.52
C ALA A 271 6.94 22.29 6.61
N ASP A 272 6.50 21.24 5.92
CA ASP A 272 5.27 21.24 5.12
C ASP A 272 4.57 19.90 5.29
N GLU A 273 3.24 19.88 5.23
CA GLU A 273 2.45 18.66 5.34
C GLU A 273 1.62 18.40 4.09
N THR A 274 1.71 17.18 3.57
CA THR A 274 0.87 16.71 2.46
C THR A 274 -0.18 15.73 2.98
N PRO A 275 -1.48 15.99 2.79
CA PRO A 275 -2.51 15.05 3.18
C PRO A 275 -2.50 13.81 2.26
N VAL A 276 -2.63 12.64 2.85
CA VAL A 276 -2.72 11.35 2.15
C VAL A 276 -3.95 10.56 2.62
N ALA A 277 -4.52 9.75 1.73
CA ALA A 277 -5.63 8.86 2.06
C ALA A 277 -5.04 7.55 2.62
N LEU A 278 -5.19 7.34 3.93
CA LEU A 278 -4.82 6.10 4.60
C LEU A 278 -6.01 5.15 4.62
N LEU A 279 -5.79 3.88 4.33
CA LEU A 279 -6.82 2.85 4.42
C LEU A 279 -7.19 2.58 5.88
N ASP A 280 -8.49 2.56 6.16
CA ASP A 280 -9.04 2.13 7.44
C ASP A 280 -10.01 0.96 7.19
N PRO A 281 -9.49 -0.28 7.07
CA PRO A 281 -10.30 -1.44 6.69
C PRO A 281 -11.43 -1.73 7.70
N GLY A 282 -11.26 -1.35 8.98
CA GLY A 282 -12.31 -1.48 9.99
C GLY A 282 -13.51 -0.56 9.73
N ALA A 283 -13.25 0.65 9.22
CA ALA A 283 -14.30 1.61 8.86
C ALA A 283 -14.84 1.44 7.42
N GLY A 284 -14.19 0.62 6.59
CA GLY A 284 -14.54 0.43 5.17
C GLY A 284 -14.36 1.67 4.31
N LYS A 285 -13.62 2.68 4.80
CA LYS A 285 -13.35 3.97 4.16
C LYS A 285 -11.87 4.31 4.32
N THR A 286 -11.41 5.29 3.55
CA THR A 286 -10.13 5.95 3.80
C THR A 286 -10.28 7.00 4.89
N ARG A 287 -9.27 7.13 5.75
CA ARG A 287 -9.11 8.24 6.69
C ARG A 287 -8.00 9.17 6.21
N LYS A 288 -8.10 10.45 6.54
CA LYS A 288 -7.09 11.44 6.17
C LYS A 288 -5.91 11.34 7.12
N ALA A 289 -4.74 11.02 6.59
CA ALA A 289 -3.45 11.07 7.27
C ALA A 289 -2.56 12.14 6.61
N TYR A 290 -1.37 12.36 7.15
CA TYR A 290 -0.47 13.42 6.74
C TYR A 290 0.96 12.90 6.67
N VAL A 291 1.66 13.23 5.59
CA VAL A 291 3.11 13.07 5.50
C VAL A 291 3.72 14.44 5.74
N TRP A 292 4.41 14.58 6.87
CA TRP A 292 5.17 15.79 7.21
C TRP A 292 6.54 15.69 6.58
N ALA A 293 6.94 16.73 5.85
CA ALA A 293 8.28 16.87 5.28
C ALA A 293 9.03 17.93 6.08
N TYR A 294 10.18 17.56 6.64
CA TYR A 294 11.11 18.49 7.27
C TYR A 294 12.34 18.60 6.40
N ALA A 295 12.59 19.78 5.85
CA ALA A 295 13.69 20.07 4.96
C ALA A 295 14.68 21.04 5.59
N ARG A 296 15.97 20.78 5.36
CA ARG A 296 17.04 21.75 5.61
C ARG A 296 16.86 22.97 4.70
N SER A 297 17.42 24.10 5.11
CA SER A 297 17.33 25.33 4.35
C SER A 297 18.17 25.27 3.08
N HIS A 298 17.80 26.04 2.05
CA HIS A 298 18.64 26.22 0.86
C HIS A 298 20.02 26.80 1.18
N HIS A 299 20.16 27.47 2.33
CA HIS A 299 21.44 28.02 2.80
C HIS A 299 22.35 27.00 3.49
N ASP A 300 21.84 25.81 3.83
CA ASP A 300 22.69 24.74 4.36
C ASP A 300 23.62 24.20 3.27
N PRO A 301 24.88 23.87 3.58
CA PRO A 301 25.85 23.39 2.59
C PRO A 301 25.45 22.04 1.97
N THR A 302 24.65 21.24 2.68
CA THR A 302 24.17 19.95 2.23
C THR A 302 22.64 19.91 2.36
N PRO A 303 21.90 19.69 1.26
CA PRO A 303 20.45 19.57 1.31
C PRO A 303 20.03 18.28 2.01
N GLY A 304 18.85 18.27 2.59
CA GLY A 304 18.28 17.07 3.18
C GLY A 304 16.81 17.26 3.51
N VAL A 305 16.00 16.22 3.25
CA VAL A 305 14.60 16.16 3.66
C VAL A 305 14.36 14.85 4.37
N VAL A 306 13.56 14.88 5.44
CA VAL A 306 13.09 13.70 6.15
C VAL A 306 11.56 13.75 6.21
N TYR A 307 10.93 12.61 6.00
CA TYR A 307 9.48 12.47 6.02
C TYR A 307 9.03 11.77 7.30
N ASP A 308 7.89 12.19 7.83
CA ASP A 308 7.24 11.57 8.99
C ASP A 308 5.76 11.35 8.70
N PHE A 309 5.30 10.11 8.84
CA PHE A 309 3.91 9.75 8.59
C PHE A 309 3.09 9.87 9.87
N CYS A 310 2.04 10.67 9.85
CA CYS A 310 1.22 10.98 11.00
C CYS A 310 -0.27 10.78 10.70
N PRO A 311 -1.04 10.15 11.61
CA PRO A 311 -2.48 9.95 11.41
C PRO A 311 -3.30 11.23 11.55
N GLY A 312 -2.71 12.37 11.94
CA GLY A 312 -3.41 13.63 12.09
C GLY A 312 -2.52 14.85 11.84
N ARG A 313 -3.12 16.04 11.96
CA ARG A 313 -2.50 17.35 11.71
C ARG A 313 -2.26 18.18 12.98
N GLY A 314 -2.48 17.60 14.16
CA GLY A 314 -2.33 18.31 15.43
C GLY A 314 -0.87 18.68 15.74
N ALA A 315 -0.65 19.73 16.53
CA ALA A 315 0.69 20.17 16.92
C ALA A 315 1.51 19.08 17.64
N GLN A 316 0.84 18.11 18.25
CA GLN A 316 1.46 16.95 18.90
C GLN A 316 2.44 16.18 17.98
N TYR A 317 2.19 16.12 16.68
CA TYR A 317 3.02 15.37 15.73
C TYR A 317 4.37 16.06 15.47
N PRO A 318 4.42 17.33 15.00
CA PRO A 318 5.69 18.03 14.85
C PRO A 318 6.43 18.21 16.18
N LEU A 319 5.73 18.43 17.29
CA LEU A 319 6.36 18.50 18.61
C LEU A 319 7.07 17.18 18.96
N ALA A 320 6.42 16.04 18.82
CA ALA A 320 7.02 14.74 19.06
C ALA A 320 8.18 14.43 18.09
N PHE A 321 8.09 14.91 16.84
CA PHE A 321 9.12 14.69 15.84
C PHE A 321 10.41 15.47 16.15
N LEU A 322 10.28 16.76 16.50
CA LEU A 322 11.38 17.70 16.73
C LEU A 322 11.99 17.53 18.12
N PHE A 323 11.18 17.26 19.14
CA PHE A 323 11.58 17.27 20.55
C PHE A 323 11.38 15.88 21.16
N ARG A 324 12.26 14.93 20.82
CA ARG A 324 12.26 13.59 21.44
C ARG A 324 12.68 13.60 22.93
N GLU A 325 13.02 14.75 23.48
CA GLU A 325 13.10 15.04 24.92
C GLU A 325 12.12 16.18 25.30
N SER A 326 10.81 15.83 25.29
CA SER A 326 9.63 16.43 25.96
C SER A 326 9.48 17.95 26.14
N VAL A 327 8.36 18.51 25.63
CA VAL A 327 7.54 19.54 26.33
C VAL A 327 6.05 19.37 25.92
N PHE A 328 5.14 19.41 26.90
CA PHE A 328 3.69 19.54 26.70
C PHE A 328 3.25 20.97 27.03
N VAL A 329 2.17 21.43 26.41
CA VAL A 329 1.45 22.65 26.84
C VAL A 329 0.12 22.19 27.40
N GLU A 330 -0.07 22.40 28.70
CA GLU A 330 -1.33 22.22 29.42
C GLU A 330 -1.66 23.62 29.98
N ASP A 331 -2.84 24.14 29.66
CA ASP A 331 -3.35 25.44 30.14
C ASP A 331 -2.42 26.66 30.00
N CYS A 332 -1.70 26.74 28.86
CA CYS A 332 -0.83 27.88 28.52
C CYS A 332 0.37 28.11 29.44
N GLU A 333 0.77 27.14 30.28
CA GLU A 333 2.04 27.17 31.02
C GLU A 333 3.03 26.09 30.54
N LEU A 334 4.32 26.47 30.54
CA LEU A 334 5.45 25.63 30.12
C LEU A 334 5.85 24.71 31.28
N VAL A 335 5.41 23.45 31.24
CA VAL A 335 5.68 22.47 32.31
C VAL A 335 6.80 21.51 31.89
N HIS A 336 7.91 21.52 32.64
CA HIS A 336 8.99 20.55 32.51
C HIS A 336 8.79 19.42 33.54
N ARG A 337 8.32 18.24 33.12
CA ARG A 337 8.31 17.03 33.98
C ARG A 337 9.34 16.02 33.50
N ARG A 338 10.35 15.76 34.35
CA ARG A 338 11.29 14.65 34.19
C ARG A 338 10.67 13.43 34.88
N PHE A 339 10.05 12.52 34.13
CA PHE A 339 9.64 11.22 34.65
C PHE A 339 10.69 10.14 34.31
N PRO A 340 10.88 9.13 35.18
CA PRO A 340 11.80 8.04 34.92
C PRO A 340 11.32 7.21 33.74
N VAL A 341 12.29 6.68 32.98
CA VAL A 341 12.08 5.75 31.88
C VAL A 341 11.25 4.56 32.38
N MET A 342 10.03 4.39 31.85
CA MET A 342 9.29 3.14 31.98
C MET A 342 9.58 2.29 30.74
N PRO A 343 10.00 1.02 30.90
CA PRO A 343 10.16 0.11 29.78
C PRO A 343 8.79 -0.19 29.17
N TRP A 344 8.78 -0.27 27.84
CA TRP A 344 7.66 -0.72 27.02
C TRP A 344 6.92 -1.91 27.64
N ALA A 345 5.60 -1.81 27.80
CA ALA A 345 4.73 -2.93 28.12
C ALA A 345 3.94 -3.34 26.87
N SER A 346 3.98 -4.63 26.57
CA SER A 346 3.30 -5.31 25.45
C SER A 346 1.81 -4.97 25.32
N PRO A 347 1.23 -4.99 24.10
CA PRO A 347 -0.21 -4.83 23.93
C PRO A 347 -0.92 -6.13 24.32
N VAL A 348 -1.63 -6.10 25.45
CA VAL A 348 -2.66 -7.09 25.78
C VAL A 348 -3.96 -6.65 25.10
N LEU A 349 -4.55 -7.57 24.34
CA LEU A 349 -5.89 -7.44 23.75
C LEU A 349 -6.91 -6.95 24.80
N GLY A 350 -7.64 -5.89 24.47
CA GLY A 350 -8.77 -5.40 25.25
C GLY A 350 -9.72 -4.60 24.37
N ASP A 351 -10.94 -5.11 24.25
CA ASP A 351 -12.09 -4.59 23.53
C ASP A 351 -12.41 -3.12 23.91
N VAL A 352 -12.51 -2.22 22.93
CA VAL A 352 -12.92 -0.81 23.16
C VAL A 352 -14.35 -0.64 22.68
N SER A 353 -15.27 -1.04 23.55
CA SER A 353 -16.65 -0.58 23.50
C SER A 353 -16.98 0.21 24.78
N GLN A 354 -17.42 1.46 24.55
CA GLN A 354 -18.14 2.38 25.46
C GLN A 354 -17.40 3.06 26.63
N GLY A 355 -17.64 4.37 26.76
CA GLY A 355 -17.40 5.17 27.98
C GLY A 355 -17.27 6.67 27.73
N GLN A 356 -18.32 7.44 28.01
CA GLN A 356 -18.46 8.91 27.87
C GLN A 356 -17.65 9.73 28.91
N PRO A 357 -17.46 11.05 28.67
CA PRO A 357 -16.65 11.95 29.50
C PRO A 357 -17.43 12.57 30.67
N ASP A 358 -16.70 13.28 31.54
CA ASP A 358 -17.09 14.10 32.71
C ASP A 358 -17.25 13.38 34.06
N GLN A 359 -16.28 13.63 34.94
CA GLN A 359 -16.51 14.23 36.27
C GLN A 359 -15.18 14.59 36.97
N LEU A 360 -14.97 15.88 37.20
CA LEU A 360 -13.95 16.45 38.08
C LEU A 360 -14.34 16.24 39.55
N GLY A 361 -13.36 15.91 40.40
CA GLY A 361 -13.58 15.79 41.84
C GLY A 361 -12.32 15.63 42.70
N GLY A 362 -11.65 16.76 42.98
CA GLY A 362 -11.24 17.14 44.34
C GLY A 362 -10.04 16.47 45.04
N ARG A 363 -9.15 17.37 45.51
CA ARG A 363 -8.26 17.32 46.70
C ARG A 363 -6.87 16.68 46.54
N ILE A 364 -5.84 17.53 46.49
CA ILE A 364 -4.51 17.23 47.00
C ILE A 364 -4.07 18.34 47.95
N VAL A 365 -3.63 17.92 49.14
CA VAL A 365 -3.12 18.74 50.24
C VAL A 365 -1.71 19.22 49.90
N ALA A 366 -1.47 20.52 50.06
CA ALA A 366 -0.17 21.15 49.92
C ALA A 366 0.79 20.70 51.04
N GLY A 367 1.98 20.28 50.66
CA GLY A 367 3.14 20.15 51.55
C GLY A 367 4.24 21.08 51.05
N GLU A 368 4.37 22.25 51.66
CA GLU A 368 5.51 23.14 51.50
C GLU A 368 6.78 22.51 52.09
N VAL A 369 7.87 22.53 51.34
CA VAL A 369 9.22 22.48 51.92
C VAL A 369 10.03 23.59 51.27
N SER A 370 10.30 24.64 52.04
CA SER A 370 11.18 25.73 51.64
C SER A 370 12.65 25.29 51.78
N ALA A 371 13.48 25.55 50.78
CA ALA A 371 14.92 25.67 50.97
C ALA A 371 15.38 26.95 50.26
N ARG A 372 16.08 27.79 51.03
CA ARG A 372 16.53 29.14 50.69
C ARG A 372 17.75 29.13 49.77
N LEU A 373 17.94 30.27 49.12
CA LEU A 373 18.78 30.51 47.96
C LEU A 373 20.24 30.89 48.29
N ASP A 374 20.79 30.43 49.42
CA ASP A 374 22.11 30.87 49.92
C ASP A 374 23.22 29.79 49.91
N ASP A 375 22.97 28.57 49.43
CA ASP A 375 23.94 27.45 49.53
C ASP A 375 24.55 27.01 48.18
N LEU A 376 24.88 27.93 47.27
CA LEU A 376 25.71 27.63 46.10
C LEU A 376 26.71 28.77 45.80
N ALA A 377 27.89 28.68 46.40
CA ALA A 377 29.13 29.28 45.94
C ALA A 377 30.13 28.18 45.56
#